data_AF-C6W7L2-F1
#
_entry.id   AF-C6W7L2-F1
#
_cell.length_a   1.000
_cell.length_b   1.000
_cell.length_c   1.000
_cell.angle_alpha   90.00
_cell.angle_beta   90.00
_cell.angle_gamma   90.00
#
_symmetry.space_group_name_H-M   'P 1'
#
loop_
_entity.id
_entity.type
_entity.pdbx_description
1 polymer ?
#
loop_
_entity_poly.entity_id
_entity_poly.type
_entity_poly.pdbx_seq_one_letter_code
_entity_poly.pdbx_strand_id
1 'polypeptide(L)'
;MEKPYIVYSLPSERASQKFTKSTLSEILQNTGLFFDCCTTTRLDEPNEVQLSVHAEMDPADPTHARNEIIERTEILFGSGMKMPIAYHYPSRDPHSTNVYRWSFSKNKFWEAINYMSNNSPIPKSQMSALQLSISYNFLLKDSQTYKVLPDQEYRSNLIMWLSKSNSCSPTIFFPFERADIEFWKYLDYLTPQLPFKLEERYLRLACFSQKTGKRLFKKIFRSSIAGTSASA
;
A
#
# COMPACT_ATOMS: atom_id res chain seq x y z
N MET A 1 -22.81 8.24 18.51
CA MET A 1 -23.10 8.42 17.07
C MET A 1 -21.76 8.33 16.35
N GLU A 2 -21.62 7.49 15.32
CA GLU A 2 -20.32 7.35 14.62
C GLU A 2 -19.95 8.67 13.93
N LYS A 3 -18.73 9.18 14.19
CA LYS A 3 -18.26 10.46 13.67
C LYS A 3 -17.99 10.37 12.16
N PRO A 4 -18.41 11.36 11.34
CA PRO A 4 -18.02 11.42 9.94
C PRO A 4 -16.51 11.55 9.77
N TYR A 5 -15.97 10.98 8.68
CA TYR A 5 -14.57 11.15 8.31
C TYR A 5 -14.42 11.15 6.78
N ILE A 6 -13.28 11.62 6.30
CA ILE A 6 -12.92 11.51 4.88
C ILE A 6 -11.96 10.33 4.68
N VAL A 7 -12.15 9.55 3.63
CA VAL A 7 -11.28 8.43 3.27
C VAL A 7 -10.80 8.54 1.84
N TYR A 8 -9.52 8.25 1.64
CA TYR A 8 -8.94 7.94 0.34
C TYR A 8 -8.72 6.43 0.25
N SER A 9 -9.23 5.81 -0.81
CA SER A 9 -8.97 4.40 -1.13
C SER A 9 -9.11 4.22 -2.65
N LEU A 10 -8.34 3.29 -3.22
CA LEU A 10 -8.48 2.97 -4.64
C LEU A 10 -9.86 2.34 -4.93
N PRO A 11 -10.42 2.54 -6.14
CA PRO A 11 -11.69 1.91 -6.51
C PRO A 11 -11.54 0.38 -6.58
N SER A 12 -12.65 -0.35 -6.49
CA SER A 12 -12.68 -1.82 -6.53
C SER A 12 -12.03 -2.42 -7.77
N GLU A 13 -12.07 -1.71 -8.92
CA GLU A 13 -11.44 -2.17 -10.16
C GLU A 13 -9.91 -2.04 -10.15
N ARG A 14 -9.33 -1.36 -9.15
CA ARG A 14 -7.91 -1.06 -9.08
C ARG A 14 -7.32 -1.44 -7.71
N ALA A 15 -6.69 -2.60 -7.66
CA ALA A 15 -6.08 -3.11 -6.43
C ALA A 15 -4.83 -2.32 -5.98
N SER A 16 -4.09 -1.71 -6.92
CA SER A 16 -2.85 -0.99 -6.63
C SER A 16 -2.57 0.17 -7.60
N GLN A 17 -1.62 1.02 -7.23
CA GLN A 17 -1.09 2.10 -8.06
C GLN A 17 0.43 2.14 -7.99
N LYS A 18 1.07 2.81 -8.95
CA LYS A 18 2.52 2.98 -8.97
C LYS A 18 2.97 3.99 -7.91
N PHE A 19 4.17 3.79 -7.38
CA PHE A 19 4.88 4.83 -6.65
C PHE A 19 5.24 6.01 -7.59
N THR A 20 5.50 7.17 -7.00
CA THR A 20 6.02 8.34 -7.74
C THR A 20 7.49 8.15 -8.15
N LYS A 21 8.22 7.29 -7.46
CA LYS A 21 9.61 6.90 -7.75
C LYS A 21 9.67 5.50 -8.35
N SER A 22 10.73 5.20 -9.10
CA SER A 22 10.87 3.93 -9.83
C SER A 22 11.86 2.97 -9.17
N THR A 23 12.96 3.49 -8.60
CA THR A 23 13.99 2.65 -7.98
C THR A 23 13.64 2.29 -6.54
N LEU A 24 14.05 1.10 -6.09
CA LEU A 24 13.76 0.64 -4.73
C LEU A 24 14.28 1.61 -3.66
N SER A 25 15.52 2.10 -3.81
CA SER A 25 16.13 3.04 -2.87
C SER A 25 15.33 4.34 -2.76
N GLU A 26 14.96 4.96 -3.89
CA GLU A 26 14.16 6.20 -3.87
C GLU A 26 12.75 5.98 -3.33
N ILE A 27 12.14 4.82 -3.60
CA ILE A 27 10.82 4.47 -3.04
C ILE A 27 10.89 4.37 -1.52
N LEU A 28 11.90 3.67 -0.99
CA LEU A 28 12.11 3.53 0.45
C LEU A 28 12.40 4.88 1.10
N GLN A 29 13.27 5.69 0.50
CA GLN A 29 13.59 7.03 0.99
C GLN A 29 12.33 7.93 1.03
N ASN A 30 11.55 7.98 -0.06
CA ASN A 30 10.34 8.80 -0.12
C ASN A 30 9.27 8.31 0.87
N THR A 31 9.13 6.98 1.01
CA THR A 31 8.20 6.40 1.98
C THR A 31 8.64 6.67 3.42
N GLY A 32 9.94 6.63 3.70
CA GLY A 32 10.50 7.00 5.00
C GLY A 32 10.20 8.45 5.36
N LEU A 33 10.45 9.39 4.43
CA LEU A 33 10.13 10.80 4.61
C LEU A 33 8.64 11.02 4.91
N PHE A 34 7.75 10.36 4.15
CA PHE A 34 6.33 10.38 4.43
C PHE A 34 6.01 9.91 5.87
N PHE A 35 6.57 8.77 6.26
CA PHE A 35 6.28 8.18 7.57
C PHE A 35 6.78 9.05 8.72
N ASP A 36 8.03 9.51 8.63
CA ASP A 36 8.67 10.32 9.66
C ASP A 36 7.93 11.65 9.87
N CYS A 37 7.60 12.34 8.77
CA CYS A 37 7.00 13.66 8.81
C CYS A 37 5.48 13.63 9.08
N CYS A 38 4.76 12.67 8.49
CA CYS A 38 3.30 12.75 8.39
C CYS A 38 2.56 11.67 9.20
N THR A 39 3.26 10.70 9.78
CA THR A 39 2.58 9.53 10.40
C THR A 39 3.19 9.11 11.74
N THR A 40 2.49 8.23 12.45
CA THR A 40 3.00 7.62 13.70
C THR A 40 3.88 6.39 13.51
N THR A 41 4.02 5.87 12.28
CA THR A 41 4.87 4.71 12.01
C THR A 41 6.23 5.17 11.50
N ARG A 42 7.17 4.22 11.44
CA ARG A 42 8.47 4.38 10.79
C ARG A 42 8.64 3.32 9.71
N LEU A 43 9.55 3.57 8.79
CA LEU A 43 9.83 2.64 7.68
C LEU A 43 10.32 1.28 8.18
N ASP A 44 11.11 1.25 9.25
CA ASP A 44 11.66 0.03 9.85
C ASP A 44 10.70 -0.65 10.86
N GLU A 45 9.45 -0.16 10.94
CA GLU A 45 8.41 -0.72 11.82
C GLU A 45 7.16 -1.19 11.07
N PRO A 46 7.31 -2.06 10.04
CA PRO A 46 6.16 -2.64 9.36
C PRO A 46 5.32 -3.51 10.29
N ASN A 47 4.03 -3.59 9.99
CA ASN A 47 3.10 -4.53 10.63
C ASN A 47 3.35 -5.96 10.15
N GLU A 48 3.60 -6.12 8.85
CA GLU A 48 3.86 -7.41 8.22
C GLU A 48 4.90 -7.22 7.11
N VAL A 49 5.85 -8.17 7.03
CA VAL A 49 6.78 -8.30 5.92
C VAL A 49 6.61 -9.70 5.37
N GLN A 50 6.30 -9.82 4.08
CA GLN A 50 6.09 -11.11 3.43
C GLN A 50 6.86 -11.19 2.12
N LEU A 51 7.72 -12.20 2.00
CA LEU A 51 8.37 -12.54 0.73
C LEU A 51 7.60 -13.68 0.07
N SER A 52 7.33 -13.54 -1.22
CA SER A 52 6.62 -14.53 -2.02
C SER A 52 7.41 -14.88 -3.27
N VAL A 53 7.52 -16.17 -3.55
CA VAL A 53 8.07 -16.70 -4.80
C VAL A 53 6.98 -17.48 -5.53
N HIS A 54 6.59 -17.01 -6.71
CA HIS A 54 5.56 -17.66 -7.51
C HIS A 54 6.19 -18.79 -8.34
N ALA A 55 5.61 -19.99 -8.28
CA ALA A 55 5.93 -21.08 -9.19
C ALA A 55 5.34 -20.80 -10.58
N GLU A 56 5.78 -21.58 -11.57
CA GLU A 56 5.54 -21.35 -13.00
C GLU A 56 4.06 -21.20 -13.34
N MET A 57 3.76 -20.30 -14.28
CA MET A 57 2.47 -20.23 -14.97
C MET A 57 2.66 -20.29 -16.49
N ASP A 58 3.90 -20.12 -16.98
CA ASP A 58 4.25 -20.06 -18.39
C ASP A 58 5.31 -21.14 -18.67
N PRO A 59 5.07 -22.09 -19.61
CA PRO A 59 6.06 -23.08 -20.04
C PRO A 59 7.34 -22.48 -20.62
N ALA A 60 7.33 -21.20 -21.00
CA ALA A 60 8.50 -20.48 -21.53
C ALA A 60 9.40 -19.89 -20.43
N ASP A 61 8.97 -19.90 -19.16
CA ASP A 61 9.81 -19.44 -18.05
C ASP A 61 10.82 -20.53 -17.66
N PRO A 62 12.12 -20.21 -17.49
CA PRO A 62 13.13 -21.20 -17.15
C PRO A 62 12.99 -21.67 -15.69
N THR A 63 12.52 -22.91 -15.50
CA THR A 63 12.30 -23.59 -14.20
C THR A 63 13.49 -23.52 -13.27
N HIS A 64 14.70 -23.66 -13.83
CA HIS A 64 15.94 -23.68 -13.06
C HIS A 64 16.18 -22.38 -12.28
N ALA A 65 15.94 -21.22 -12.91
CA ALA A 65 16.19 -19.92 -12.27
C ALA A 65 15.26 -19.67 -11.08
N ARG A 66 14.04 -20.21 -11.10
CA ARG A 66 13.08 -20.07 -10.00
C ARG A 66 13.37 -21.03 -8.85
N ASN A 67 13.72 -22.28 -9.15
CA ASN A 67 14.14 -23.24 -8.12
C ASN A 67 15.37 -22.71 -7.37
N GLU A 68 16.33 -22.11 -8.09
CA GLU A 68 17.48 -21.46 -7.48
C GLU A 68 17.10 -20.28 -6.57
N ILE A 69 16.06 -19.51 -6.91
CA ILE A 69 15.54 -18.45 -6.02
C ILE A 69 14.90 -19.08 -4.78
N ILE A 70 14.09 -20.13 -4.93
CA ILE A 70 13.46 -20.83 -3.79
C ILE A 70 14.54 -21.39 -2.86
N GLU A 71 15.49 -22.15 -3.38
CA GLU A 71 16.59 -22.75 -2.60
C GLU A 71 17.41 -21.68 -1.86
N ARG A 72 17.78 -20.59 -2.54
CA ARG A 72 18.48 -19.46 -1.89
C ARG A 72 17.63 -18.79 -0.82
N THR A 73 16.33 -18.66 -1.06
CA THR A 73 15.40 -18.10 -0.06
C THR A 73 15.30 -19.03 1.14
N GLU A 74 15.22 -20.34 0.94
CA GLU A 74 15.17 -21.33 2.02
C GLU A 74 16.44 -21.39 2.85
N ILE A 75 17.61 -21.27 2.21
CA ILE A 75 18.90 -21.19 2.90
C ILE A 75 18.96 -19.96 3.82
N LEU A 76 18.44 -18.80 3.36
CA LEU A 76 18.54 -17.56 4.11
C LEU A 76 17.45 -17.40 5.18
N PHE A 77 16.23 -17.82 4.86
CA PHE A 77 15.03 -17.53 5.65
C PHE A 77 14.33 -18.77 6.24
N GLY A 78 14.86 -19.97 6.00
CA GLY A 78 14.23 -21.23 6.39
C GLY A 78 13.11 -21.65 5.43
N SER A 79 12.38 -22.72 5.75
CA SER A 79 11.34 -23.24 4.87
C SER A 79 10.14 -22.29 4.73
N GLY A 80 9.70 -22.07 3.48
CA GLY A 80 8.51 -21.28 3.18
C GLY A 80 7.23 -22.11 3.23
N MET A 81 6.10 -21.45 3.43
CA MET A 81 4.79 -22.08 3.28
C MET A 81 4.45 -22.23 1.80
N LYS A 82 4.32 -23.46 1.31
CA LYS A 82 3.87 -23.77 -0.05
C LYS A 82 2.34 -23.78 -0.11
N MET A 83 1.77 -23.04 -1.04
CA MET A 83 0.32 -22.96 -1.26
C MET A 83 -0.01 -23.01 -2.75
N PRO A 84 -1.14 -23.60 -3.17
CA PRO A 84 -1.60 -23.43 -4.54
C PRO A 84 -1.98 -21.96 -4.78
N ILE A 85 -1.72 -21.45 -5.98
CA ILE A 85 -2.06 -20.05 -6.33
C ILE A 85 -3.57 -19.82 -6.47
N ALA A 86 -4.32 -20.88 -6.75
CA ALA A 86 -5.73 -20.85 -7.10
C ALA A 86 -6.33 -22.25 -6.91
N TYR A 87 -7.66 -22.30 -6.95
CA TYR A 87 -8.44 -23.54 -6.91
C TYR A 87 -9.39 -23.55 -8.10
N HIS A 88 -9.54 -24.70 -8.75
CA HIS A 88 -10.46 -24.88 -9.86
C HIS A 88 -11.90 -24.74 -9.38
N TYR A 89 -12.72 -24.01 -10.12
CA TYR A 89 -14.17 -23.95 -9.88
C TYR A 89 -14.90 -24.88 -10.86
N PRO A 90 -15.86 -25.71 -10.42
CA PRO A 90 -16.39 -25.82 -9.06
C PRO A 90 -15.70 -26.87 -8.16
N SER A 91 -14.75 -27.65 -8.69
CA SER A 91 -14.21 -28.83 -7.97
C SER A 91 -13.44 -28.50 -6.70
N ARG A 92 -12.94 -27.27 -6.58
CA ARG A 92 -12.04 -26.79 -5.53
C ARG A 92 -10.71 -27.54 -5.47
N ASP A 93 -10.33 -28.22 -6.55
CA ASP A 93 -9.01 -28.85 -6.64
C ASP A 93 -7.92 -27.78 -6.73
N PRO A 94 -6.78 -27.95 -6.05
CA PRO A 94 -5.68 -27.00 -6.13
C PRO A 94 -5.12 -26.94 -7.55
N HIS A 95 -4.85 -25.74 -8.03
CA HIS A 95 -4.09 -25.56 -9.26
C HIS A 95 -2.68 -26.14 -9.09
N SER A 96 -2.10 -26.70 -10.14
CA SER A 96 -0.77 -27.37 -10.10
C SER A 96 0.36 -26.41 -9.72
N THR A 97 0.14 -25.12 -9.90
CA THR A 97 1.13 -24.07 -9.67
C THR A 97 1.01 -23.53 -8.25
N ASN A 98 2.17 -23.29 -7.64
CA ASN A 98 2.29 -22.97 -6.22
C ASN A 98 2.86 -21.55 -6.01
N VAL A 99 2.70 -21.03 -4.81
CA VAL A 99 3.44 -19.89 -4.27
C VAL A 99 4.12 -20.34 -2.98
N TYR A 100 5.37 -19.95 -2.81
CA TYR A 100 6.11 -20.13 -1.56
C TYR A 100 6.11 -18.79 -0.83
N ARG A 101 5.69 -18.80 0.43
CA ARG A 101 5.56 -17.58 1.24
C ARG A 101 6.36 -17.68 2.53
N TRP A 102 7.12 -16.62 2.80
CA TRP A 102 7.79 -16.40 4.07
C TRP A 102 7.21 -15.14 4.70
N SER A 103 6.71 -15.27 5.93
CA SER A 103 6.21 -14.13 6.69
C SER A 103 7.19 -13.86 7.83
N PHE A 104 7.55 -12.60 7.99
CA PHE A 104 8.58 -12.20 8.95
C PHE A 104 8.06 -11.17 9.94
N SER A 105 8.67 -11.17 11.12
CA SER A 105 8.61 -10.04 12.03
C SER A 105 9.42 -8.85 11.50
N LYS A 106 9.12 -7.64 12.00
CA LYS A 106 9.78 -6.38 11.59
C LYS A 106 11.31 -6.38 11.66
N ASN A 107 11.92 -7.18 12.54
CA ASN A 107 13.38 -7.30 12.65
C ASN A 107 14.08 -7.84 11.39
N LYS A 108 13.35 -8.53 10.50
CA LYS A 108 13.87 -9.05 9.22
C LYS A 108 13.63 -8.10 8.04
N PHE A 109 13.06 -6.92 8.29
CA PHE A 109 12.74 -5.94 7.24
C PHE A 109 13.96 -5.60 6.36
N TRP A 110 15.06 -5.13 6.96
CA TRP A 110 16.25 -4.73 6.19
C TRP A 110 16.94 -5.92 5.51
N GLU A 111 16.90 -7.10 6.13
CA GLU A 111 17.42 -8.33 5.53
C GLU A 111 16.62 -8.72 4.28
N ALA A 112 15.29 -8.64 4.33
CA ALA A 112 14.42 -8.87 3.17
C ALA A 112 14.62 -7.81 2.07
N ILE A 113 14.78 -6.54 2.43
CA ILE A 113 15.08 -5.46 1.46
C ILE A 113 16.44 -5.67 0.78
N ASN A 114 17.46 -6.03 1.55
CA ASN A 114 18.79 -6.33 1.01
C ASN A 114 18.74 -7.55 0.08
N TYR A 115 17.99 -8.59 0.47
CA TYR A 115 17.76 -9.76 -0.37
C TYR A 115 17.10 -9.38 -1.71
N MET A 116 16.05 -8.54 -1.69
CA MET A 116 15.41 -8.04 -2.91
C MET A 116 16.37 -7.26 -3.81
N SER A 117 17.26 -6.46 -3.21
CA SER A 117 18.24 -5.66 -3.93
C SER A 117 19.31 -6.52 -4.61
N ASN A 118 19.78 -7.55 -3.90
CA ASN A 118 20.83 -8.47 -4.38
C ASN A 118 20.33 -9.46 -5.45
N ASN A 119 19.03 -9.72 -5.53
CA ASN A 119 18.42 -10.59 -6.55
C ASN A 119 17.91 -9.80 -7.77
N SER A 120 18.31 -8.54 -7.93
CA SER A 120 18.02 -7.74 -9.11
C SER A 120 19.06 -8.02 -10.23
N PRO A 121 18.67 -8.19 -11.50
CA PRO A 121 17.32 -8.07 -12.02
C PRO A 121 16.50 -9.36 -11.87
N ILE A 122 15.26 -9.22 -11.39
CA ILE A 122 14.29 -10.32 -11.28
C ILE A 122 13.86 -10.78 -12.70
N PRO A 123 13.75 -12.09 -12.96
CA PRO A 123 13.29 -12.62 -14.26
C PRO A 123 12.00 -11.97 -14.76
N LYS A 124 11.89 -11.79 -16.08
CA LYS A 124 10.72 -11.16 -16.73
C LYS A 124 9.54 -12.13 -16.89
N SER A 125 9.12 -12.81 -15.83
CA SER A 125 7.90 -13.62 -15.86
C SER A 125 6.64 -12.74 -15.75
N GLN A 126 5.49 -13.24 -16.23
CA GLN A 126 4.21 -12.52 -16.17
C GLN A 126 3.73 -12.26 -14.73
N MET A 127 3.96 -13.20 -13.83
CA MET A 127 3.86 -13.00 -12.38
C MET A 127 5.28 -12.89 -11.83
N SER A 128 5.62 -11.79 -11.16
CA SER A 128 7.00 -11.56 -10.69
C SER A 128 7.51 -12.77 -9.90
N ALA A 129 8.61 -13.35 -10.37
CA ALA A 129 9.19 -14.55 -9.75
C ALA A 129 9.48 -14.34 -8.25
N LEU A 130 9.83 -13.12 -7.85
CA LEU A 130 10.08 -12.72 -6.47
C LEU A 130 9.31 -11.41 -6.17
N GLN A 131 8.58 -11.39 -5.05
CA GLN A 131 7.84 -10.22 -4.58
C GLN A 131 7.96 -10.08 -3.07
N LEU A 132 8.28 -8.87 -2.61
CA LEU A 132 8.22 -8.50 -1.20
C LEU A 132 6.99 -7.62 -0.96
N SER A 133 6.07 -8.06 -0.11
CA SER A 133 4.93 -7.28 0.36
C SER A 133 5.20 -6.76 1.77
N ILE A 134 4.87 -5.50 2.01
CA ILE A 134 5.09 -4.84 3.30
C ILE A 134 3.85 -4.03 3.66
N SER A 135 3.28 -4.25 4.84
CA SER A 135 2.11 -3.51 5.30
C SER A 135 2.43 -2.61 6.49
N TYR A 136 1.84 -1.42 6.48
CA TYR A 136 1.93 -0.43 7.55
C TYR A 136 0.54 0.04 7.94
N ASN A 137 0.33 0.25 9.22
CA ASN A 137 -0.85 0.83 9.83
C ASN A 137 -0.42 2.03 10.68
N PHE A 138 -0.98 3.19 10.40
CA PHE A 138 -0.53 4.44 11.03
C PHE A 138 -1.68 5.41 11.28
N LEU A 139 -1.43 6.33 12.20
CA LEU A 139 -2.23 7.54 12.38
C LEU A 139 -1.52 8.70 11.70
N LEU A 140 -2.30 9.66 11.21
CA LEU A 140 -1.79 10.88 10.61
C LEU A 140 -1.37 11.88 11.69
N LYS A 141 -0.32 12.64 11.40
CA LYS A 141 0.13 13.78 12.21
C LYS A 141 -0.31 15.09 11.58
N ASP A 142 -0.48 16.10 12.42
CA ASP A 142 -0.57 17.49 12.04
C ASP A 142 0.80 17.96 11.54
N SER A 143 0.80 18.65 10.41
CA SER A 143 2.00 19.05 9.68
C SER A 143 2.82 20.16 10.32
N GLN A 144 2.20 20.94 11.21
CA GLN A 144 2.84 22.09 11.85
C GLN A 144 3.35 21.71 13.23
N THR A 145 2.58 20.91 13.96
CA THR A 145 2.85 20.55 15.35
C THR A 145 3.51 19.19 15.51
N TYR A 146 3.52 18.36 14.46
CA TYR A 146 3.98 16.96 14.46
C TYR A 146 3.26 16.06 15.49
N LYS A 147 2.15 16.55 16.08
CA LYS A 147 1.30 15.79 16.97
C LYS A 147 0.32 14.95 16.16
N VAL A 148 -0.10 13.83 16.71
CA VAL A 148 -1.15 12.99 16.10
C VAL A 148 -2.43 13.82 15.95
N LEU A 149 -3.05 13.79 14.77
CA LEU A 149 -4.34 14.44 14.58
C LEU A 149 -5.38 13.83 15.55
N PRO A 150 -6.23 14.65 16.19
CA PRO A 150 -7.22 14.16 17.14
C PRO A 150 -8.27 13.28 16.44
N ASP A 151 -9.02 12.51 17.25
CA ASP A 151 -10.22 11.78 16.84
C ASP A 151 -10.05 10.80 15.66
N GLN A 152 -8.87 10.18 15.52
CA GLN A 152 -8.64 9.13 14.55
C GLN A 152 -9.10 7.76 15.08
N GLU A 153 -10.39 7.46 14.91
CA GLU A 153 -10.96 6.15 15.23
C GLU A 153 -10.40 5.02 14.34
N TYR A 154 -10.03 5.35 13.10
CA TYR A 154 -9.55 4.40 12.09
C TYR A 154 -8.07 4.63 11.79
N ARG A 155 -7.31 3.53 11.69
CA ARG A 155 -5.91 3.57 11.25
C ARG A 155 -5.85 3.56 9.74
N SER A 156 -5.08 4.48 9.19
CA SER A 156 -4.67 4.45 7.79
C SER A 156 -3.74 3.26 7.54
N ASN A 157 -3.71 2.77 6.31
CA ASN A 157 -2.79 1.72 5.90
C ASN A 157 -2.07 2.04 4.59
N LEU A 158 -0.89 1.45 4.44
CA LEU A 158 -0.14 1.42 3.20
C LEU A 158 0.39 -0.01 3.01
N ILE A 159 -0.04 -0.67 1.94
CA ILE A 159 0.56 -1.92 1.50
C ILE A 159 1.48 -1.61 0.33
N MET A 160 2.74 -2.02 0.43
CA MET A 160 3.76 -1.90 -0.60
C MET A 160 4.00 -3.28 -1.21
N TRP A 161 4.15 -3.34 -2.52
CA TRP A 161 4.64 -4.50 -3.24
C TRP A 161 5.88 -4.11 -4.04
N LEU A 162 7.00 -4.71 -3.65
CA LEU A 162 8.31 -4.47 -4.23
C LEU A 162 8.67 -5.70 -5.07
N SER A 163 8.81 -5.51 -6.37
CA SER A 163 9.13 -6.56 -7.33
C SER A 163 9.69 -5.91 -8.60
N LYS A 164 9.50 -6.51 -9.78
CA LYS A 164 9.79 -5.85 -11.06
C LYS A 164 8.94 -4.59 -11.26
N SER A 165 7.68 -4.60 -10.83
CA SER A 165 6.79 -3.44 -10.90
C SER A 165 6.39 -3.02 -9.50
N ASN A 166 7.12 -2.04 -8.96
CA ASN A 166 6.84 -1.51 -7.64
C ASN A 166 5.48 -0.81 -7.62
N SER A 167 4.62 -1.21 -6.70
CA SER A 167 3.28 -0.65 -6.53
C SER A 167 2.87 -0.60 -5.07
N CYS A 168 1.82 0.15 -4.78
CA CYS A 168 1.23 0.23 -3.45
C CYS A 168 -0.29 0.33 -3.49
N SER A 169 -0.92 0.01 -2.37
CA SER A 169 -2.34 0.23 -2.11
C SER A 169 -2.50 0.97 -0.79
N PRO A 170 -2.77 2.29 -0.84
CA PRO A 170 -3.05 3.08 0.36
C PRO A 170 -4.55 3.11 0.67
N THR A 171 -4.86 3.08 1.96
CA THR A 171 -6.14 3.55 2.50
C THR A 171 -5.85 4.60 3.55
N ILE A 172 -6.19 5.86 3.29
CA ILE A 172 -5.94 6.96 4.23
C ILE A 172 -7.25 7.43 4.83
N PHE A 173 -7.36 7.38 6.15
CA PHE A 173 -8.48 7.93 6.92
C PHE A 173 -8.07 9.29 7.48
N PHE A 174 -8.80 10.33 7.08
CA PHE A 174 -8.62 11.70 7.53
C PHE A 174 -9.70 12.02 8.58
N PRO A 175 -9.33 12.49 9.78
CA PRO A 175 -10.28 12.75 10.88
C PRO A 175 -11.07 14.07 10.70
N PHE A 176 -11.41 14.41 9.46
CA PHE A 176 -12.17 15.62 9.12
C PHE A 176 -13.62 15.25 8.81
N GLU A 177 -14.55 15.91 9.48
CA GLU A 177 -15.99 15.66 9.29
C GLU A 177 -16.52 16.22 7.97
N ARG A 178 -15.79 17.17 7.36
CA ARG A 178 -16.19 17.91 6.17
C ARG A 178 -14.98 18.19 5.29
N ALA A 179 -15.22 18.36 4.00
CA ALA A 179 -14.20 18.74 3.02
C ALA A 179 -14.12 20.27 2.90
N ASP A 180 -13.81 20.93 4.02
CA ASP A 180 -13.69 22.37 4.13
C ASP A 180 -12.25 22.85 3.88
N ILE A 181 -12.01 24.15 4.07
CA ILE A 181 -10.71 24.77 3.82
C ILE A 181 -9.58 24.17 4.66
N GLU A 182 -9.88 23.68 5.86
CA GLU A 182 -8.87 23.09 6.75
C GLU A 182 -8.46 21.71 6.23
N PHE A 183 -9.44 20.88 5.83
CA PHE A 183 -9.16 19.61 5.17
C PHE A 183 -8.33 19.79 3.90
N TRP A 184 -8.71 20.71 3.01
CA TRP A 184 -7.99 20.92 1.76
C TRP A 184 -6.58 21.46 1.99
N LYS A 185 -6.40 22.39 2.95
CA LYS A 185 -5.07 22.88 3.33
C LYS A 185 -4.19 21.75 3.88
N TYR A 186 -4.76 20.86 4.70
CA TYR A 186 -4.06 19.69 5.20
C TYR A 186 -3.67 18.74 4.05
N LEU A 187 -4.61 18.46 3.14
CA LEU A 187 -4.38 17.59 1.99
C LEU A 187 -3.31 18.16 1.04
N ASP A 188 -3.31 19.47 0.82
CA ASP A 188 -2.30 20.16 0.00
C ASP A 188 -0.90 20.06 0.60
N TYR A 189 -0.78 20.07 1.93
CA TYR A 189 0.50 19.81 2.59
C TYR A 189 0.91 18.33 2.48
N LEU A 190 -0.04 17.41 2.67
CA LEU A 190 0.24 15.97 2.70
C LEU A 190 0.65 15.46 1.32
N THR A 191 -0.02 15.92 0.27
CA THR A 191 0.07 15.35 -1.09
C THR A 191 1.51 15.31 -1.65
N PRO A 192 2.34 16.37 -1.55
CA PRO A 192 3.72 16.33 -1.99
C PRO A 192 4.61 15.32 -1.24
N GLN A 193 4.23 14.95 -0.02
CA GLN A 193 4.97 14.00 0.82
C GLN A 193 4.60 12.54 0.52
N LEU A 194 3.49 12.29 -0.19
CA LEU A 194 3.05 10.92 -0.44
C LEU A 194 4.00 10.19 -1.41
N PRO A 195 4.31 8.91 -1.15
CA PRO A 195 5.15 8.12 -2.06
C PRO A 195 4.39 7.68 -3.32
N PHE A 196 3.14 8.10 -3.49
CA PHE A 196 2.25 7.79 -4.62
C PHE A 196 1.42 9.03 -4.99
N LYS A 197 0.84 9.03 -6.18
CA LYS A 197 -0.08 10.08 -6.61
C LYS A 197 -1.45 9.89 -5.94
N LEU A 198 -1.89 10.87 -5.16
CA LEU A 198 -3.26 10.90 -4.65
C LEU A 198 -4.20 11.44 -5.74
N GLU A 199 -5.19 10.65 -6.13
CA GLU A 199 -6.22 11.06 -7.09
C GLU A 199 -7.48 11.52 -6.35
N GLU A 200 -7.71 12.83 -6.24
CA GLU A 200 -8.81 13.41 -5.43
C GLU A 200 -10.19 12.83 -5.77
N ARG A 201 -10.42 12.38 -7.01
CA ARG A 201 -11.66 11.71 -7.44
C ARG A 201 -12.00 10.44 -6.65
N TYR A 202 -11.06 9.88 -5.90
CA TYR A 202 -11.26 8.73 -5.03
C TYR A 202 -11.52 9.07 -3.56
N LEU A 203 -11.47 10.36 -3.19
CA LEU A 203 -11.86 10.80 -1.86
C LEU A 203 -13.37 10.62 -1.64
N ARG A 204 -13.73 10.12 -0.46
CA ARG A 204 -15.12 9.94 -0.04
C ARG A 204 -15.32 10.48 1.36
N LEU A 205 -16.43 11.17 1.59
CA LEU A 205 -16.94 11.46 2.93
C LEU A 205 -17.77 10.27 3.40
N ALA A 206 -17.35 9.61 4.47
CA ALA A 206 -18.10 8.56 5.14
C ALA A 206 -19.05 9.19 6.17
N CYS A 207 -20.36 8.97 6.00
CA CYS A 207 -21.38 9.40 6.94
C CYS A 207 -22.20 8.20 7.43
N PHE A 208 -22.52 8.17 8.72
CA PHE A 208 -23.44 7.17 9.26
C PHE A 208 -24.89 7.52 8.91
N SER A 209 -25.63 6.56 8.34
CA SER A 209 -27.06 6.72 8.06
C SER A 209 -27.88 6.00 9.12
N GLN A 210 -28.59 6.78 9.95
CA GLN A 210 -29.51 6.23 10.95
C GLN A 210 -30.62 5.37 10.32
N LYS A 211 -31.06 5.70 9.10
CA LYS A 211 -32.12 4.96 8.40
C LYS A 211 -31.71 3.54 8.00
N THR A 212 -30.45 3.37 7.61
CA THR A 212 -29.96 2.08 7.08
C THR A 212 -29.06 1.34 8.07
N GLY A 213 -28.63 1.99 9.16
CA GLY A 213 -27.64 1.46 10.09
C GLY A 213 -26.27 1.23 9.46
N LYS A 214 -25.99 1.85 8.30
CA LYS A 214 -24.78 1.62 7.49
C LYS A 214 -24.08 2.94 7.17
N ARG A 215 -22.77 2.84 6.90
CA ARG A 215 -21.97 3.94 6.37
C ARG A 215 -22.27 4.19 4.90
N LEU A 216 -22.50 5.44 4.56
CA LEU A 216 -22.65 5.92 3.18
C LEU A 216 -21.38 6.67 2.78
N PHE A 217 -20.87 6.40 1.58
CA PHE A 217 -19.65 7.02 1.06
C PHE A 217 -20.00 7.99 -0.07
N LYS A 218 -19.94 9.29 0.21
CA LYS A 218 -20.27 10.36 -0.75
C LYS A 218 -19.01 10.87 -1.42
N LYS A 219 -19.04 11.08 -2.74
CA LYS A 219 -17.96 11.77 -3.45
C LYS A 219 -17.81 13.18 -2.90
N ILE A 220 -16.58 13.64 -2.73
CA ILE A 220 -16.25 15.02 -2.41
C ILE A 220 -15.40 15.61 -3.53
N PHE A 221 -15.52 16.90 -3.73
CA PHE A 221 -14.76 17.65 -4.74
C PHE A 221 -14.28 18.94 -4.12
N ARG A 222 -13.08 19.37 -4.51
CA ARG A 222 -12.63 20.72 -4.21
C ARG A 222 -13.59 21.67 -4.93
N SER A 223 -14.38 22.43 -4.18
CA SER A 223 -15.13 23.52 -4.77
C SER A 223 -14.10 24.45 -5.41
N SER A 224 -14.20 24.70 -6.71
CA SER A 224 -13.47 25.79 -7.33
C SER A 224 -13.88 27.05 -6.56
N ILE A 225 -13.00 27.61 -5.75
CA ILE A 225 -13.18 28.97 -5.24
C ILE A 225 -12.99 29.83 -6.50
N ALA A 226 -14.07 30.00 -7.25
CA ALA A 226 -14.14 30.92 -8.37
C ALA A 226 -14.23 32.34 -7.79
N GLY A 227 -13.12 32.91 -7.36
CA GLY A 227 -12.96 34.36 -7.44
C GLY A 227 -12.96 34.68 -8.94
N THR A 228 -13.93 35.37 -9.54
CA THR A 228 -14.44 36.70 -9.16
C THR A 228 -13.36 37.61 -8.57
N SER A 229 -12.28 37.77 -9.34
CA SER A 229 -11.60 39.07 -9.43
C SER A 229 -12.11 39.79 -10.68
N ALA A 230 -13.35 40.30 -10.60
CA ALA A 230 -13.73 41.44 -11.42
C ALA A 230 -13.26 42.68 -10.64
N SER A 231 -12.02 43.09 -10.89
CA SER A 231 -11.54 44.42 -10.49
C SER A 231 -11.97 45.41 -11.57
N ALA A 232 -12.74 46.39 -11.11
CA ALA A 232 -13.14 47.61 -11.82
C ALA A 232 -11.94 48.46 -12.25
#